data_AF-A0A9D2VXA6-F1
#
_entry.id   AF-A0A9D2VXA6-F1
#
_cell.length_a   1.000
_cell.length_b   1.000
_cell.length_c   1.000
_cell.angle_alpha   90.00
_cell.angle_beta   90.00
_cell.angle_gamma   90.00
#
_symmetry.space_group_name_H-M   'P 1'
#
loop_
_entity.id
_entity.type
_entity.pdbx_description
1 polymer ?
#
loop_
_entity_poly.entity_id
_entity_poly.type
_entity_poly.pdbx_seq_one_letter_code
_entity_poly.pdbx_strand_id
1 'polypeptide(L)'
;MNVFGDTVEVPCREIEELKRQAEEINRRIKELSAPKQIACYVTERPLSTPRNLKDDEPVFGYIDYVDQDAWNAFIKLAKTVHTKSPQFYMSSTHPSMGGRPYIRSTCSKTPRTIEQLSADQVRISAEMLNEMVAIYNRYYVMLHEQVVYDPRDGSGAQLVDVIPPQSEEGE
;
A
#
# COMPACT_ATOMS: atom_id res chain seq x y z
N MET A 1 -3.01 -67.78 23.71
CA MET A 1 -2.52 -66.42 23.39
C MET A 1 -3.61 -65.72 22.62
N ASN A 2 -4.24 -64.70 23.18
CA ASN A 2 -5.01 -63.71 22.43
C ASN A 2 -4.88 -62.39 23.21
N VAL A 3 -4.00 -61.53 22.71
CA VAL A 3 -3.81 -60.17 23.20
C VAL A 3 -4.86 -59.34 22.46
N PHE A 4 -5.99 -59.06 23.11
CA PHE A 4 -6.91 -58.05 22.62
C PHE A 4 -6.22 -56.70 22.79
N GLY A 5 -5.92 -56.05 21.66
CA GLY A 5 -5.38 -54.71 21.66
C GLY A 5 -6.37 -53.76 22.32
N ASP A 6 -5.92 -53.07 23.35
CA ASP A 6 -6.64 -51.94 23.96
C ASP A 6 -6.92 -50.91 22.87
N THR A 7 -8.17 -50.85 22.44
CA THR A 7 -8.67 -49.74 21.63
C THR A 7 -8.89 -48.59 22.60
N VAL A 8 -7.97 -47.64 22.58
CA VAL A 8 -8.09 -46.40 23.36
C VAL A 8 -9.32 -45.66 22.85
N GLU A 9 -10.43 -45.76 23.59
CA GLU A 9 -11.63 -44.96 23.36
C GLU A 9 -11.28 -43.50 23.65
N VAL A 10 -10.95 -42.75 22.61
CA VAL A 10 -10.78 -41.29 22.72
C VAL A 10 -12.16 -40.71 23.07
N PRO A 11 -12.32 -40.05 24.23
CA PRO A 11 -13.60 -39.52 24.65
C PRO A 11 -14.14 -38.55 23.59
N CYS A 12 -15.40 -38.70 23.17
CA CYS A 12 -16.02 -37.87 22.13
C CYS A 12 -15.85 -36.36 22.38
N ARG A 13 -15.76 -35.94 23.64
CA ARG A 13 -15.53 -34.55 24.05
C ARG A 13 -14.13 -34.03 23.71
N GLU A 14 -13.10 -34.87 23.79
CA GLU A 14 -11.74 -34.48 23.38
C GLU A 14 -11.67 -34.28 21.86
N ILE A 15 -12.36 -35.13 21.10
CA ILE A 15 -12.47 -34.98 19.64
C ILE A 15 -13.23 -33.69 19.27
N GLU A 16 -14.31 -33.36 19.97
CA GLU A 16 -15.06 -32.13 19.74
C GLU A 16 -14.26 -30.87 20.08
N GLU A 17 -13.54 -30.87 21.20
CA GLU A 17 -12.68 -29.75 21.58
C GLU A 17 -11.51 -29.57 20.59
N LEU A 18 -10.90 -30.67 20.15
CA LEU A 18 -9.86 -30.64 19.11
C LEU A 18 -10.39 -30.12 17.78
N LYS A 19 -11.62 -30.48 17.38
CA LYS A 19 -12.26 -29.91 16.18
C LYS A 19 -12.48 -28.40 16.31
N ARG A 20 -12.96 -27.93 17.46
CA ARG A 20 -13.16 -26.51 17.73
C ARG A 20 -11.83 -25.73 17.67
N GLN A 21 -10.77 -26.27 18.27
CA GLN A 21 -9.44 -25.67 18.21
C GLN A 21 -8.90 -25.65 16.77
N ALA A 22 -9.10 -26.72 16.01
CA ALA A 22 -8.70 -26.77 14.61
C ALA A 22 -9.45 -25.73 13.75
N GLU A 23 -10.75 -25.53 13.99
CA GLU A 23 -11.55 -24.49 13.31
C GLU A 23 -11.07 -23.07 13.64
N GLU A 24 -10.81 -22.80 14.93
CA GLU A 24 -10.25 -21.52 15.38
C GLU A 24 -8.88 -21.24 14.75
N ILE A 25 -8.00 -22.24 14.75
CA ILE A 25 -6.68 -22.14 14.12
C ILE A 25 -6.82 -21.95 12.61
N ASN A 26 -7.70 -22.68 11.94
CA ASN A 26 -7.93 -22.54 10.51
C ASN A 26 -8.52 -21.16 10.14
N ARG A 27 -9.41 -20.61 10.98
CA ARG A 27 -9.91 -19.24 10.81
C ARG A 27 -8.77 -18.24 10.90
N ARG A 28 -7.90 -18.39 11.91
CA ARG A 28 -6.75 -17.51 12.12
C ARG A 28 -5.70 -17.66 11.02
N ILE A 29 -5.49 -18.87 10.51
CA ILE A 29 -4.66 -19.11 9.32
C ILE A 29 -5.27 -18.39 8.12
N LYS A 30 -6.59 -18.50 7.90
CA LYS A 30 -7.27 -17.83 6.78
C LYS A 30 -7.10 -16.31 6.84
N GLU A 31 -7.32 -15.70 8.01
CA GLU A 31 -7.09 -14.27 8.26
C GLU A 31 -5.63 -13.85 8.05
N LEU A 32 -4.67 -14.63 8.56
CA LEU A 32 -3.23 -14.33 8.41
C LEU A 32 -2.70 -14.62 6.99
N SER A 33 -3.37 -15.51 6.25
CA SER A 33 -3.04 -15.89 4.88
C SER A 33 -3.69 -14.98 3.83
N ALA A 34 -4.69 -14.18 4.23
CA ALA A 34 -5.31 -13.21 3.34
C ALA A 34 -4.23 -12.25 2.81
N PRO A 35 -4.16 -12.00 1.48
CA PRO A 35 -3.20 -11.06 0.93
C PRO A 35 -3.36 -9.69 1.60
N LYS A 36 -2.30 -9.20 2.24
CA LYS A 36 -2.29 -7.85 2.81
C LYS A 36 -2.32 -6.86 1.66
N GLN A 37 -3.44 -6.16 1.50
CA GLN A 37 -3.61 -5.15 0.47
C GLN A 37 -3.87 -3.80 1.12
N ILE A 38 -2.84 -2.94 1.13
CA ILE A 38 -2.98 -1.54 1.58
C ILE A 38 -4.07 -0.84 0.79
N ALA A 39 -4.16 -1.16 -0.51
CA ALA A 39 -5.12 -0.58 -1.42
C ALA A 39 -6.57 -0.61 -0.93
N CYS A 40 -7.00 -1.66 -0.22
CA CYS A 40 -8.38 -1.77 0.27
C CYS A 40 -8.73 -0.79 1.40
N TYR A 41 -7.73 -0.16 2.02
CA TYR A 41 -7.90 0.73 3.16
C TYR A 41 -7.67 2.20 2.81
N VAL A 42 -7.34 2.49 1.54
CA VAL A 42 -7.12 3.85 1.06
C VAL A 42 -8.38 4.31 0.30
N THR A 43 -8.96 5.42 0.74
CA THR A 43 -10.23 5.98 0.23
C THR A 43 -10.07 6.57 -1.16
N GLU A 44 -8.95 7.26 -1.40
CA GLU A 44 -8.67 7.90 -2.68
C GLU A 44 -7.48 7.25 -3.39
N ARG A 45 -7.46 7.37 -4.72
CA ARG A 45 -6.31 7.00 -5.54
C ARG A 45 -5.62 8.24 -6.07
N PRO A 46 -4.29 8.16 -6.31
CA PRO A 46 -3.59 9.19 -7.05
C PRO A 46 -4.25 9.37 -8.43
N LEU A 47 -4.66 10.60 -8.71
CA LEU A 47 -5.24 10.97 -9.99
C LEU A 47 -4.24 10.70 -11.11
N SER A 48 -4.73 10.13 -12.22
CA SER A 48 -3.97 10.07 -13.47
C SER A 48 -4.11 11.36 -14.28
N THR A 49 -3.32 11.46 -15.35
CA THR A 49 -3.42 12.54 -16.35
C THR A 49 -4.87 12.72 -16.85
N PRO A 50 -5.31 13.96 -17.12
CA PRO A 50 -6.62 14.23 -17.71
C PRO A 50 -6.89 13.43 -18.99
N ARG A 51 -8.16 13.11 -19.21
CA ARG A 51 -8.65 12.32 -20.35
C ARG A 51 -9.92 12.94 -20.92
N ASN A 52 -10.23 12.58 -22.15
CA ASN A 52 -11.49 12.91 -22.79
C ASN A 52 -12.63 12.22 -22.04
N LEU A 53 -13.61 12.99 -21.59
CA LEU A 53 -14.87 12.47 -21.04
C LEU A 53 -15.92 12.21 -22.14
N LYS A 54 -15.71 12.79 -23.32
CA LYS A 54 -16.51 12.60 -24.52
C LYS A 54 -15.58 12.40 -25.72
N ASP A 55 -15.94 11.48 -26.61
CA ASP A 55 -15.07 11.13 -27.74
C ASP A 55 -15.00 12.25 -28.80
N ASP A 56 -16.11 12.95 -29.04
CA ASP A 56 -16.25 13.91 -30.14
C ASP A 56 -16.18 15.38 -29.70
N GLU A 57 -16.09 15.65 -28.40
CA GLU A 57 -16.07 17.01 -27.86
C GLU A 57 -14.80 17.22 -27.02
N PRO A 58 -14.20 18.44 -27.00
CA PRO A 58 -13.07 18.76 -26.15
C PRO A 58 -13.53 18.94 -24.70
N VAL A 59 -14.01 17.87 -24.07
CA VAL A 59 -14.41 17.84 -22.67
C VAL A 59 -13.43 16.93 -21.94
N PHE A 60 -12.62 17.52 -21.05
CA PHE A 60 -11.56 16.81 -20.35
C PHE A 60 -11.85 16.74 -18.85
N GLY A 61 -11.42 15.66 -18.22
CA GLY A 61 -11.54 15.47 -16.78
C GLY A 61 -10.74 14.30 -16.29
N TYR A 62 -11.01 13.90 -15.06
CA TYR A 62 -10.37 12.77 -14.41
C TYR A 62 -11.31 11.57 -14.43
N ILE A 63 -10.79 10.43 -14.87
CA ILE A 63 -11.47 9.14 -14.80
C ILE A 63 -10.88 8.32 -13.67
N ASP A 64 -11.59 7.27 -13.28
CA ASP A 64 -11.28 6.38 -12.16
C ASP A 64 -10.11 5.41 -12.47
N TYR A 65 -9.04 5.98 -13.02
CA TYR A 65 -7.82 5.28 -13.38
C TYR A 65 -6.70 5.72 -12.46
N VAL A 66 -5.99 4.73 -11.91
CA VAL A 66 -4.92 4.97 -10.96
C VAL A 66 -3.62 5.25 -11.71
N ASP A 67 -2.95 6.35 -11.38
CA ASP A 67 -1.57 6.53 -11.78
C ASP A 67 -0.68 5.52 -11.06
N GLN A 68 -0.20 4.52 -11.80
CA GLN A 68 0.58 3.42 -11.23
C GLN A 68 1.95 3.87 -10.71
N ASP A 69 2.57 4.88 -11.31
CA ASP A 69 3.89 5.36 -10.89
C ASP A 69 3.79 6.16 -9.59
N ALA A 70 2.81 7.06 -9.51
CA ALA A 70 2.47 7.78 -8.29
C ALA A 70 2.07 6.78 -7.18
N TRP A 71 1.19 5.83 -7.49
CA TRP A 71 0.80 4.78 -6.54
C TRP A 71 1.99 3.98 -6.03
N ASN A 72 2.90 3.56 -6.92
CA ASN A 72 4.13 2.86 -6.54
C ASN A 72 5.03 3.70 -5.64
N ALA A 73 5.10 5.03 -5.84
CA ALA A 73 5.82 5.94 -4.96
C ALA A 73 5.20 5.99 -3.56
N PHE A 74 3.87 6.10 -3.48
CA PHE A 74 3.14 6.05 -2.21
C PHE A 74 3.36 4.72 -1.48
N ILE A 75 3.28 3.58 -2.18
CA ILE A 75 3.56 2.27 -1.58
C ILE A 75 5.00 2.17 -1.05
N LYS A 76 5.98 2.81 -1.69
CA LYS A 76 7.36 2.88 -1.15
C LYS A 76 7.41 3.66 0.16
N LEU A 77 6.71 4.79 0.25
CA LEU A 77 6.64 5.60 1.47
C LEU A 77 5.92 4.86 2.61
N ALA A 78 4.79 4.22 2.28
CA ALA A 78 4.03 3.38 3.18
C ALA A 78 4.86 2.26 3.84
N LYS A 79 5.84 1.70 3.12
CA LYS A 79 6.80 0.74 3.70
C LYS A 79 7.91 1.42 4.50
N THR A 80 8.41 2.55 4.00
CA THR A 80 9.59 3.23 4.53
C THR A 80 9.33 3.86 5.90
N VAL A 81 8.11 4.35 6.16
CA VAL A 81 7.72 4.92 7.47
C VAL A 81 7.92 3.94 8.63
N HIS A 82 7.84 2.64 8.35
CA HIS A 82 8.06 1.57 9.34
C HIS A 82 9.52 1.15 9.51
N THR A 83 10.44 1.83 8.82
CA THR A 83 11.88 1.60 9.00
C THR A 83 12.26 2.06 10.40
N LYS A 84 12.73 1.12 11.23
CA LYS A 84 13.24 1.48 12.55
C LYS A 84 14.38 2.48 12.41
N SER A 85 14.42 3.49 13.26
CA SER A 85 15.57 4.40 13.31
C SER A 85 16.83 3.58 13.58
N PRO A 86 17.88 3.70 12.75
CA PRO A 86 19.14 3.03 13.04
C PRO A 86 19.69 3.54 14.36
N GLN A 87 20.22 2.64 15.18
CA GLN A 87 21.07 3.05 16.29
C GLN A 87 22.43 3.42 15.73
N PHE A 88 22.92 4.60 16.09
CA PHE A 88 24.25 5.03 15.72
C PHE A 88 25.23 4.67 16.82
N TYR A 89 26.37 4.11 16.44
CA TYR A 89 27.45 3.78 17.36
C TYR A 89 28.79 4.14 16.75
N MET A 90 29.76 4.51 17.58
CA MET A 90 31.12 4.82 17.13
C MET A 90 31.98 3.57 17.23
N SER A 91 32.67 3.23 16.15
CA SER A 91 33.70 2.17 16.13
C SER A 91 34.96 2.68 15.42
N SER A 92 36.00 1.85 15.35
CA SER A 92 37.18 2.13 14.52
C SER A 92 36.98 1.67 13.06
N THR A 93 37.64 2.34 12.13
CA THR A 93 37.87 1.81 10.77
C THR A 93 38.78 0.57 10.82
N HIS A 94 38.88 -0.17 9.72
CA HIS A 94 39.73 -1.36 9.66
C HIS A 94 41.18 -0.99 10.07
N PRO A 95 41.91 -1.85 10.80
CA PRO A 95 43.26 -1.54 11.27
C PRO A 95 44.22 -1.11 10.14
N SER A 96 44.07 -1.67 8.95
CA SER A 96 44.86 -1.30 7.75
C SER A 96 44.58 0.12 7.23
N MET A 97 43.52 0.78 7.69
CA MET A 97 43.14 2.16 7.35
C MET A 97 43.45 3.14 8.50
N GLY A 98 44.29 2.74 9.45
CA GLY A 98 44.73 3.59 10.56
C GLY A 98 43.75 3.67 11.74
N GLY A 99 42.73 2.81 11.82
CA GLY A 99 41.90 2.60 13.01
C GLY A 99 41.14 3.83 13.53
N ARG A 100 40.88 4.82 12.66
CA ARG A 100 40.28 6.10 13.04
C ARG A 100 38.83 5.90 13.51
N PRO A 101 38.35 6.67 14.51
CA PRO A 101 36.94 6.65 14.91
C PRO A 101 36.03 6.97 13.72
N TYR A 102 34.96 6.21 13.56
CA TYR A 102 33.96 6.35 12.51
C TYR A 102 32.57 5.97 13.06
N ILE A 103 31.56 6.77 12.74
CA ILE A 103 30.17 6.53 13.14
C ILE A 103 29.55 5.50 12.20
N ARG A 104 29.00 4.44 12.76
CA ARG A 104 28.26 3.39 12.05
C ARG A 104 26.78 3.42 12.45
N SER A 105 25.92 2.96 11.57
CA SER A 105 24.52 2.67 11.87
C SER A 105 24.33 1.16 11.99
N THR A 106 23.44 0.74 12.90
CA THR A 106 22.86 -0.60 12.82
C THR A 106 21.98 -0.69 11.59
N CYS A 107 22.05 -1.80 10.85
CA CYS A 107 21.21 -2.00 9.68
C CYS A 107 19.75 -2.20 10.12
N SER A 108 18.95 -1.13 10.14
CA SER A 108 17.50 -1.26 10.20
C SER A 108 17.00 -1.71 8.82
N LYS A 109 16.28 -2.83 8.80
CA LYS A 109 15.74 -3.38 7.54
C LYS A 109 14.42 -2.67 7.24
N THR A 110 14.42 -1.83 6.21
CA THR A 110 13.18 -1.34 5.61
C THR A 110 12.40 -2.52 5.01
N PRO A 111 11.10 -2.64 5.30
CA PRO A 111 10.24 -3.61 4.62
C PRO A 111 10.29 -3.44 3.10
N ARG A 112 10.62 -4.51 2.37
CA ARG A 112 10.70 -4.51 0.91
C ARG A 112 9.34 -4.75 0.26
N THR A 113 8.49 -5.54 0.91
CA THR A 113 7.16 -5.93 0.40
C THR A 113 6.09 -5.67 1.46
N ILE A 114 4.82 -5.66 1.06
CA ILE A 114 3.68 -5.36 1.96
C ILE A 114 3.46 -6.52 2.94
N GLU A 115 3.77 -7.75 2.53
CA GLU A 115 3.63 -8.96 3.32
C GLU A 115 4.50 -8.93 4.59
N GLN A 116 5.61 -8.20 4.53
CA GLN A 116 6.54 -7.98 5.65
C GLN A 116 6.01 -7.01 6.71
N LEU A 117 4.92 -6.29 6.43
CA LEU A 117 4.28 -5.39 7.40
C LEU A 117 3.35 -6.18 8.33
N SER A 118 3.26 -5.81 9.61
CA SER A 118 2.18 -6.29 10.48
C SER A 118 0.82 -5.71 10.07
N ALA A 119 -0.28 -6.25 10.59
CA ALA A 119 -1.63 -5.70 10.34
C ALA A 119 -1.74 -4.23 10.80
N ASP A 120 -1.20 -3.90 11.97
CA ASP A 120 -1.17 -2.53 12.47
C ASP A 120 -0.34 -1.61 11.58
N GLN A 121 0.79 -2.10 11.06
CA GLN A 121 1.62 -1.33 10.14
C GLN A 121 0.89 -1.06 8.82
N VAL A 122 0.13 -2.04 8.30
CA VAL A 122 -0.72 -1.84 7.11
C VAL A 122 -1.77 -0.77 7.37
N ARG A 123 -2.45 -0.79 8.53
CA ARG A 123 -3.44 0.23 8.91
C ARG A 123 -2.82 1.62 9.01
N ILE A 124 -1.72 1.77 9.75
CA ILE A 124 -1.00 3.05 9.91
C ILE A 124 -0.51 3.55 8.54
N SER A 125 0.01 2.66 7.69
CA SER A 125 0.39 3.02 6.32
C SER A 125 -0.80 3.56 5.54
N ALA A 126 -1.97 2.91 5.62
CA ALA A 126 -3.16 3.36 4.90
C ALA A 126 -3.67 4.72 5.39
N GLU A 127 -3.69 4.97 6.70
CA GLU A 127 -4.05 6.27 7.28
C GLU A 127 -3.15 7.39 6.74
N MET A 128 -1.83 7.18 6.77
CA MET A 128 -0.87 8.11 6.19
C MET A 128 -1.11 8.32 4.69
N LEU A 129 -1.38 7.23 3.94
CA LEU A 129 -1.64 7.34 2.50
C LEU A 129 -2.91 8.13 2.19
N ASN A 130 -3.98 8.01 2.98
CA ASN A 130 -5.19 8.82 2.78
C ASN A 130 -4.89 10.32 2.84
N GLU A 131 -4.10 10.75 3.83
CA GLU A 131 -3.68 12.15 3.93
C GLU A 131 -2.79 12.58 2.76
N MET A 132 -1.79 11.76 2.41
CA MET A 132 -0.82 12.10 1.38
C MET A 132 -1.42 12.12 -0.02
N VAL A 133 -2.30 11.17 -0.34
CA VAL A 133 -2.97 11.09 -1.65
C VAL A 133 -3.93 12.26 -1.82
N ALA A 134 -4.70 12.62 -0.79
CA ALA A 134 -5.57 13.80 -0.85
C ALA A 134 -4.77 15.09 -1.11
N ILE A 135 -3.63 15.26 -0.43
CA ILE A 135 -2.72 16.39 -0.66
C ILE A 135 -2.20 16.38 -2.10
N TYR A 136 -1.72 15.23 -2.58
CA TYR A 136 -1.22 15.07 -3.94
C TYR A 136 -2.28 15.41 -4.98
N ASN A 137 -3.48 14.82 -4.86
CA ASN A 137 -4.60 15.04 -5.78
C ASN A 137 -4.96 16.52 -5.87
N ARG A 138 -5.07 17.21 -4.72
CA ARG A 138 -5.34 18.65 -4.66
C ARG A 138 -4.31 19.46 -5.44
N TYR A 139 -3.01 19.22 -5.21
CA TYR A 139 -1.95 19.94 -5.93
C TYR A 139 -1.87 19.53 -7.41
N TYR A 140 -2.20 18.28 -7.73
CA TYR A 140 -2.22 17.80 -9.10
C TYR A 140 -3.30 18.52 -9.92
N VAL A 141 -4.51 18.64 -9.39
CA VAL A 141 -5.61 19.39 -10.04
C VAL A 141 -5.23 20.87 -10.23
N MET A 142 -4.69 21.51 -9.20
CA MET A 142 -4.26 22.92 -9.25
C MET A 142 -3.16 23.19 -10.30
N LEU A 143 -2.34 22.19 -10.63
CA LEU A 143 -1.27 22.34 -11.63
C LEU A 143 -1.72 21.95 -13.05
N HIS A 144 -2.83 21.23 -13.18
CA HIS A 144 -3.30 20.67 -14.45
C HIS A 144 -4.74 21.12 -14.74
N GLU A 145 -5.00 22.42 -14.58
CA GLU A 145 -6.30 23.04 -14.78
C GLU A 145 -6.74 23.06 -16.25
N GLN A 146 -5.80 22.96 -17.20
CA GLN A 146 -6.07 23.10 -18.63
C GLN A 146 -5.34 22.06 -19.47
N VAL A 147 -5.97 21.65 -20.57
CA VAL A 147 -5.40 20.81 -21.62
C VAL A 147 -5.32 21.61 -22.92
N VAL A 148 -4.21 21.43 -23.64
CA VAL A 148 -4.07 21.95 -25.00
C VAL A 148 -4.83 21.04 -25.96
N TYR A 149 -5.87 21.56 -26.60
CA TYR A 149 -6.65 20.86 -27.61
C TYR A 149 -6.39 21.48 -28.99
N ASP A 150 -6.11 20.63 -29.97
CA ASP A 150 -5.95 21.03 -31.37
C ASP A 150 -6.96 20.22 -32.23
N PRO A 151 -8.02 20.87 -32.75
CA PRO A 151 -9.01 20.21 -33.61
C PRO A 151 -8.46 19.80 -34.99
N ARG A 152 -7.25 20.26 -35.36
CA ARG A 152 -6.59 20.01 -36.65
C ARG A 152 -7.36 20.47 -37.90
N ASP A 153 -8.32 21.36 -37.73
CA ASP A 153 -9.11 21.97 -38.82
C ASP A 153 -8.50 23.29 -39.34
N GLY A 154 -7.35 23.70 -38.80
CA GLY A 154 -6.67 24.95 -39.14
C GLY A 154 -7.02 26.14 -38.23
N SER A 155 -7.93 25.98 -37.26
CA SER A 155 -8.24 27.00 -36.26
C SER A 155 -7.13 27.21 -35.21
N GLY A 156 -6.21 26.24 -35.09
CA GLY A 156 -5.07 26.28 -34.17
C GLY A 156 -5.38 25.65 -32.81
N ALA A 157 -4.35 25.56 -31.96
CA ALA A 157 -4.47 24.99 -30.63
C ALA A 157 -5.13 25.97 -29.65
N GLN A 158 -6.02 25.46 -28.79
CA GLN A 158 -6.70 26.21 -27.75
C GLN A 158 -6.51 25.54 -26.38
N LEU A 159 -6.62 26.34 -25.32
CA LEU A 159 -6.63 25.86 -23.94
C LEU A 159 -8.08 25.58 -23.52
N VAL A 160 -8.30 24.40 -22.96
CA VAL A 160 -9.61 23.95 -22.51
C VAL A 160 -9.51 23.53 -21.05
N ASP A 161 -10.42 24.03 -20.23
CA ASP A 161 -10.44 23.74 -18.80
C ASP A 161 -10.76 22.26 -18.54
N VAL A 162 -10.09 21.70 -17.54
CA VAL A 162 -10.27 20.32 -17.07
C VAL A 162 -11.30 20.33 -15.96
N ILE A 163 -12.32 19.48 -16.10
CA ILE A 163 -13.34 19.29 -15.07
C ILE A 163 -12.67 18.58 -13.88
N PRO A 164 -12.67 19.19 -12.67
CA PRO A 164 -12.09 18.56 -11.49
C PRO A 164 -12.86 17.29 -11.11
N PRO A 165 -12.21 16.32 -10.44
CA PRO A 165 -12.90 15.13 -9.97
C PRO A 165 -14.01 15.54 -9.00
N GLN A 166 -15.19 14.93 -9.13
CA GLN A 166 -16.26 15.16 -8.16
C GLN A 166 -15.90 14.43 -6.87
N SER A 167 -16.00 15.13 -5.74
CA SER A 167 -15.97 14.48 -4.44
C SER A 167 -17.23 13.62 -4.34
N GLU A 168 -17.08 12.29 -4.24
CA GLU A 168 -18.19 11.46 -3.77
C GLU A 168 -18.44 11.84 -2.30
N GLU A 169 -19.25 12.88 -2.08
CA GLU A 169 -19.92 13.08 -0.80
C GLU A 169 -20.86 11.88 -0.62
N GLY A 170 -20.49 10.98 0.29
CA GLY A 170 -21.22 9.74 0.53
C GLY A 170 -22.70 9.96 0.80
N GLU A 171 -23.53 9.23 0.06
CA GLU A 171 -24.90 8.88 0.45
C GLU A 171 -24.91 7.92 1.65
#